data_AF-A0A920W2F2-F1
#
_entry.id   AF-A0A920W2F2-F1
#
_cell.length_a   1.000
_cell.length_b   1.000
_cell.length_c   1.000
_cell.angle_alpha   90.00
_cell.angle_beta   90.00
_cell.angle_gamma   90.00
#
_symmetry.space_group_name_H-M   'P 1'
#
loop_
_entity.id
_entity.type
_entity.pdbx_description
1 polymer ?
#
loop_
_entity_poly.entity_id
_entity_poly.type
_entity_poly.pdbx_seq_one_letter_code
_entity_poly.pdbx_strand_id
1 'polypeptide(L)'
;MLIDIARHVNPCLTLADGIEAMQGQGPINGNPYHLGVLLASTDMTALDRVAAEILMFKKVYVLEASRLKGYGNYDLEKIEISGVADLSSLTVADFESARPMDISFNPYRIIKSVLKQFYEVGIKEKSDAFN
;
A
#
# COMPACT_ATOMS: atom_id res chain seq x y z
N MET A 1 -11.99 -1.90 5.49
CA MET A 1 -11.01 -1.88 6.60
C MET A 1 -10.07 -0.68 6.50
N LEU A 2 -9.13 -0.59 5.55
CA LEU A 2 -8.16 0.52 5.49
C LEU A 2 -8.82 1.92 5.43
N ILE A 3 -9.80 2.09 4.57
CA ILE A 3 -10.56 3.35 4.45
C ILE A 3 -11.32 3.69 5.74
N ASP A 4 -11.81 2.66 6.45
CA ASP A 4 -12.52 2.86 7.71
C ASP A 4 -11.56 3.31 8.82
N ILE A 5 -10.33 2.78 8.82
CA ILE A 5 -9.25 3.22 9.72
C ILE A 5 -8.86 4.67 9.41
N ALA A 6 -8.64 5.00 8.13
CA ALA A 6 -8.30 6.36 7.71
C ALA A 6 -9.38 7.36 8.14
N ARG A 7 -10.65 7.01 7.97
CA ARG A 7 -11.79 7.82 8.44
C ARG A 7 -11.82 7.98 9.96
N HIS A 8 -11.51 6.92 10.70
CA HIS A 8 -11.48 6.98 12.17
C HIS A 8 -10.33 7.84 12.70
N VAL A 9 -9.14 7.70 12.11
CA VAL A 9 -7.95 8.48 12.47
C VAL A 9 -8.09 9.94 12.02
N ASN A 10 -8.75 10.17 10.88
CA ASN A 10 -8.95 11.49 10.27
C ASN A 10 -7.64 12.32 10.18
N PRO A 11 -6.65 11.84 9.42
CA PRO A 11 -5.36 12.51 9.30
C PRO A 11 -5.55 13.92 8.72
N CYS A 12 -4.95 14.93 9.36
CA CYS A 12 -5.04 16.32 8.89
C CYS A 12 -4.10 16.62 7.72
N LEU A 13 -3.02 15.83 7.58
CA LEU A 13 -2.06 15.93 6.48
C LEU A 13 -1.39 14.56 6.27
N THR A 14 -1.25 14.16 5.01
CA THR A 14 -0.54 12.95 4.57
C THR A 14 0.64 13.36 3.70
N LEU A 15 1.79 12.72 3.90
CA LEU A 15 3.01 12.93 3.14
C LEU A 15 3.45 11.61 2.50
N ALA A 16 3.96 11.67 1.28
CA ALA A 16 4.62 10.53 0.64
C ALA A 16 5.97 10.97 0.05
N ASP A 17 7.03 10.29 0.50
CA ASP A 17 8.39 10.49 0.02
C ASP A 17 8.66 9.51 -1.13
N GLY A 18 8.95 10.07 -2.31
CA GLY A 18 9.39 9.36 -3.49
C GLY A 18 10.67 9.99 -4.05
N ILE A 19 11.53 10.59 -3.22
CA ILE A 19 12.83 11.10 -3.68
C ILE A 19 13.65 9.90 -4.20
N GLU A 20 13.76 8.87 -3.39
CA GLU A 20 14.27 7.55 -3.76
C GLU A 20 13.18 6.51 -3.47
N ALA A 21 12.46 6.11 -4.50
CA ALA A 21 11.43 5.10 -4.44
C ALA A 21 12.02 3.69 -4.62
N MET A 22 11.16 2.67 -4.53
CA MET A 22 11.55 1.29 -4.83
C MET A 22 10.66 0.71 -5.91
N GLN A 23 11.28 0.19 -6.97
CA GLN A 23 10.59 -0.52 -8.05
C GLN A 23 10.81 -2.04 -7.96
N GLY A 24 9.96 -2.81 -8.64
CA GLY A 24 9.99 -4.28 -8.57
C GLY A 24 9.42 -4.81 -7.25
N GLN A 25 10.00 -5.86 -6.68
CA GLN A 25 9.49 -6.53 -5.48
C GLN A 25 9.95 -5.88 -4.16
N GLY A 26 9.78 -4.56 -4.06
CA GLY A 26 10.01 -3.81 -2.83
C GLY A 26 9.07 -4.24 -1.67
N PRO A 27 9.34 -3.78 -0.43
CA PRO A 27 10.47 -2.93 -0.04
C PRO A 27 11.76 -3.71 0.24
N ILE A 28 11.76 -5.05 0.21
CA ILE A 28 12.94 -5.86 0.54
C ILE A 28 13.69 -6.31 -0.72
N ASN A 29 12.98 -6.77 -1.75
CA ASN A 29 13.56 -7.33 -2.97
C ASN A 29 13.34 -6.42 -4.20
N GLY A 30 13.29 -5.10 -3.95
CA GLY A 30 13.16 -4.08 -4.99
C GLY A 30 14.49 -3.43 -5.31
N ASN A 31 14.53 -2.66 -6.40
CA ASN A 31 15.68 -1.82 -6.74
C ASN A 31 15.35 -0.36 -6.45
N PRO A 32 16.31 0.44 -5.95
CA PRO A 32 16.13 1.89 -5.84
C PRO A 32 15.77 2.51 -7.19
N TYR A 33 14.82 3.45 -7.18
CA TYR A 33 14.39 4.19 -8.34
C TYR A 33 14.31 5.68 -7.97
N HIS A 34 15.07 6.51 -8.68
CA HIS A 34 15.08 7.95 -8.41
C HIS A 34 13.87 8.61 -9.07
N LEU A 35 12.78 8.72 -8.31
CA LEU A 35 11.55 9.38 -8.76
C LEU A 35 11.59 10.90 -8.50
N GLY A 36 12.31 11.36 -7.46
CA GLY A 36 12.56 12.78 -7.22
C GLY A 36 11.34 13.60 -6.78
N VAL A 37 10.31 12.95 -6.22
CA VAL A 37 9.07 13.64 -5.82
C VAL A 37 8.83 13.58 -4.32
N LEU A 38 8.23 14.64 -3.78
CA LEU A 38 7.67 14.68 -2.43
C LEU A 38 6.22 15.15 -2.56
N LEU A 39 5.28 14.34 -2.08
CA LEU A 39 3.84 14.61 -2.18
C LEU A 39 3.28 14.93 -0.81
N ALA A 40 2.32 15.86 -0.77
CA ALA A 40 1.61 16.26 0.44
C ALA A 40 0.15 16.57 0.12
N SER A 41 -0.78 16.12 0.95
CA SER A 41 -2.20 16.46 0.82
C SER A 41 -2.95 16.32 2.13
N THR A 42 -3.99 17.13 2.31
CA THR A 42 -4.98 16.98 3.38
C THR A 42 -6.03 15.91 3.04
N ASP A 43 -6.08 15.46 1.78
CA ASP A 43 -6.92 14.35 1.31
C ASP A 43 -6.04 13.16 0.91
N MET A 44 -6.11 12.10 1.71
CA MET A 44 -5.33 10.88 1.53
C MET A 44 -5.65 10.17 0.21
N THR A 45 -6.92 10.14 -0.21
CA THR A 45 -7.31 9.51 -1.48
C THR A 45 -6.77 10.32 -2.66
N ALA A 46 -6.80 11.65 -2.56
CA ALA A 46 -6.24 12.52 -3.60
C ALA A 46 -4.73 12.32 -3.76
N LEU A 47 -3.99 12.22 -2.65
CA LEU A 47 -2.55 11.95 -2.68
C LEU A 47 -2.23 10.62 -3.37
N ASP A 48 -2.90 9.54 -2.98
CA ASP A 48 -2.72 8.22 -3.59
C ASP A 48 -3.11 8.23 -5.07
N ARG A 49 -4.14 9.00 -5.44
CA ARG A 49 -4.61 9.11 -6.83
C ARG A 49 -3.58 9.80 -7.71
N VAL A 50 -2.96 10.88 -7.22
CA VAL A 50 -1.88 11.59 -7.91
C VAL A 50 -0.63 10.71 -8.01
N ALA A 51 -0.25 10.02 -6.93
CA ALA A 51 0.88 9.09 -6.94
C ALA A 51 0.68 7.96 -7.96
N ALA A 52 -0.54 7.40 -8.04
CA ALA A 52 -0.88 6.39 -9.03
C ALA A 52 -0.80 6.93 -10.47
N GLU A 53 -1.14 8.21 -10.69
CA GLU A 53 -0.99 8.84 -12.01
C GLU A 53 0.48 9.00 -12.39
N ILE A 54 1.30 9.49 -11.46
CA ILE A 54 2.76 9.66 -11.64
C ILE A 54 3.40 8.32 -12.04
N LEU A 55 3.04 7.23 -11.37
CA LEU A 55 3.58 5.89 -11.63
C LEU A 55 2.84 5.11 -12.73
N MET A 56 1.83 5.72 -13.36
CA MET A 56 0.93 5.10 -14.35
C MET A 56 0.27 3.79 -13.89
N PHE A 57 -0.04 3.68 -12.60
CA PHE A 57 -0.71 2.51 -12.02
C PHE A 57 -2.20 2.50 -12.39
N LYS A 58 -2.60 1.53 -13.21
CA LYS A 58 -3.99 1.40 -13.68
C LYS A 58 -4.96 0.85 -12.62
N LYS A 59 -4.46 0.07 -11.67
CA LYS A 59 -5.30 -0.64 -10.69
C LYS A 59 -4.68 -0.58 -9.30
N VAL A 60 -5.29 0.21 -8.43
CA VAL A 60 -4.93 0.32 -7.01
C VAL A 60 -6.17 0.01 -6.18
N TYR A 61 -6.13 -1.10 -5.44
CA TYR A 61 -7.29 -1.60 -4.69
C TYR A 61 -7.79 -0.63 -3.62
N VAL A 62 -6.87 0.12 -2.99
CA VAL A 62 -7.21 1.11 -1.96
C VAL A 62 -7.98 2.28 -2.56
N LEU A 63 -7.57 2.78 -3.75
CA LEU A 63 -8.30 3.84 -4.46
C LEU A 63 -9.71 3.41 -4.85
N GLU A 64 -9.88 2.18 -5.35
CA GLU A 64 -11.20 1.66 -5.66
C GLU A 64 -12.06 1.51 -4.40
N ALA A 65 -11.47 1.06 -3.28
CA ALA A 65 -12.16 1.01 -1.99
C ALA A 65 -12.57 2.42 -1.50
N SER A 66 -11.72 3.44 -1.67
CA SER A 66 -12.04 4.84 -1.37
C SER A 66 -13.23 5.32 -2.20
N ARG A 67 -13.24 5.03 -3.51
CA ARG A 67 -14.33 5.37 -4.43
C ARG A 67 -15.65 4.74 -3.99
N LEU A 68 -15.65 3.44 -3.70
CA LEU A 68 -16.86 2.71 -3.27
C LEU A 68 -17.39 3.17 -1.90
N LYS A 69 -16.50 3.62 -1.00
CA LYS A 69 -16.85 4.11 0.34
C LYS A 69 -17.08 5.61 0.43
N GLY A 70 -16.93 6.35 -0.68
CA GLY A 70 -17.05 7.80 -0.73
C GLY A 70 -16.09 8.49 0.24
N TYR A 71 -14.81 8.14 0.20
CA TYR A 71 -13.79 8.73 1.07
C TYR A 71 -12.73 9.47 0.25
N GLY A 72 -12.61 10.79 0.46
CA GLY A 72 -11.73 11.65 -0.31
C GLY A 72 -12.09 11.74 -1.80
N ASN A 73 -11.24 12.40 -2.57
CA ASN A 73 -11.42 12.61 -4.00
C ASN A 73 -10.67 11.55 -4.81
N TYR A 74 -11.43 10.67 -5.46
CA TYR A 74 -10.89 9.66 -6.39
C TYR A 74 -10.68 10.21 -7.82
N ASP A 75 -11.50 11.19 -8.20
CA ASP A 75 -11.55 11.75 -9.54
C ASP A 75 -10.41 12.75 -9.74
N LEU A 76 -9.49 12.45 -10.65
CA LEU A 76 -8.28 13.26 -10.87
C LEU A 76 -8.62 14.68 -11.32
N GLU A 77 -9.71 14.86 -12.08
CA GLU A 77 -10.14 16.18 -12.57
C GLU A 77 -10.64 17.10 -11.45
N LYS A 78 -10.97 16.52 -10.29
CA LYS A 78 -11.42 17.26 -9.09
C LYS A 78 -10.30 17.51 -8.08
N ILE A 79 -9.10 17.04 -8.36
CA ILE A 79 -7.93 17.22 -7.51
C ILE A 79 -7.19 18.46 -7.99
N GLU A 80 -7.15 19.49 -7.14
CA GLU A 80 -6.28 20.63 -7.36
C GLU A 80 -4.84 20.24 -7.02
N ILE A 81 -3.95 20.37 -8.00
CA ILE A 81 -2.52 20.11 -7.82
C ILE A 81 -1.82 21.47 -7.78
N SER A 82 -1.29 21.80 -6.60
CA SER A 82 -0.44 22.98 -6.42
C SER A 82 1.03 22.56 -6.42
N GLY A 83 1.88 23.33 -7.10
CA GLY A 83 3.31 23.04 -7.15
C GLY A 83 4.01 23.73 -8.31
N VAL A 84 5.33 23.54 -8.38
CA VAL A 84 6.18 24.14 -9.43
C VAL A 84 6.19 23.29 -10.70
N ALA A 85 5.87 22.00 -10.58
CA ALA A 85 5.92 21.03 -11.67
C ALA A 85 4.50 20.62 -12.09
N ASP A 86 4.29 20.54 -13.41
CA ASP A 86 3.07 20.00 -13.99
C ASP A 86 3.03 18.48 -13.82
N LEU A 87 1.85 17.91 -13.57
CA LEU A 87 1.70 16.47 -13.34
C LEU A 87 2.25 15.62 -14.49
N SER A 88 2.01 16.05 -15.73
CA SER A 88 2.50 15.37 -16.94
C SER A 88 4.02 15.29 -17.02
N SER A 89 4.73 16.24 -16.41
CA SER A 89 6.19 16.25 -16.35
C SER A 89 6.75 15.27 -15.31
N LEU A 90 5.93 14.87 -14.34
CA LEU A 90 6.30 13.94 -13.26
C LEU A 90 6.00 12.49 -13.62
N THR A 91 5.13 12.24 -14.61
CA THR A 91 4.74 10.88 -15.01
C THR A 91 5.95 10.10 -15.53
N VAL A 92 6.14 8.90 -14.99
CA VAL A 92 7.24 7.99 -15.36
C VAL A 92 6.71 6.75 -16.08
N ALA A 93 7.37 6.38 -17.18
CA ALA A 93 6.96 5.25 -18.01
C ALA A 93 7.76 3.96 -17.80
N ASP A 94 8.92 4.08 -17.16
CA ASP A 94 9.91 3.02 -16.97
C ASP A 94 9.86 2.39 -15.57
N PHE A 95 8.96 2.84 -14.70
CA PHE A 95 8.80 2.29 -13.36
C PHE A 95 8.26 0.85 -13.37
N GLU A 96 9.02 -0.11 -12.84
CA GLU A 96 8.59 -1.51 -12.78
C GLU A 96 7.63 -1.76 -11.59
N SER A 97 6.38 -2.12 -11.90
CA SER A 97 5.40 -2.52 -10.89
C SER A 97 5.74 -3.88 -10.25
N ALA A 98 5.46 -4.02 -8.95
CA ALA A 98 5.55 -5.28 -8.23
C ALA A 98 4.65 -6.35 -8.87
N ARG A 99 5.18 -7.57 -9.03
CA ARG A 99 4.37 -8.69 -9.52
C ARG A 99 3.49 -9.19 -8.37
N PRO A 100 2.19 -9.43 -8.62
CA PRO A 100 1.31 -9.94 -7.59
C PRO A 100 1.86 -11.26 -7.06
N MET A 101 2.09 -11.31 -5.75
CA MET A 101 2.41 -12.57 -5.09
C MET A 101 1.12 -13.37 -4.93
N ASP A 102 1.20 -14.66 -5.23
CA ASP A 102 0.09 -15.56 -5.02
C ASP A 102 -0.05 -15.83 -3.51
N ILE A 103 -0.93 -15.07 -2.87
CA ILE A 103 -1.43 -15.33 -1.52
C ILE A 103 -2.58 -16.34 -1.62
N SER A 104 -2.28 -17.52 -2.16
CA SER A 104 -3.24 -18.62 -2.13
C SER A 104 -3.37 -19.12 -0.70
N PHE A 105 -4.59 -19.04 -0.17
CA PHE A 105 -4.98 -19.68 1.09
C PHE A 105 -5.09 -21.19 0.85
N ASN A 106 -3.94 -21.85 0.71
CA ASN A 106 -3.90 -23.29 0.53
C ASN A 106 -4.45 -23.96 1.82
N PRO A 107 -5.57 -24.69 1.73
CA PRO A 107 -6.26 -25.24 2.90
C PRO A 107 -5.37 -26.20 3.70
N TYR A 108 -4.49 -26.95 3.03
CA TYR A 108 -3.51 -27.80 3.71
C TYR A 108 -2.52 -26.97 4.53
N ARG A 109 -2.04 -25.84 3.98
CA ARG A 109 -1.12 -24.93 4.69
C ARG A 109 -1.79 -24.31 5.91
N ILE A 110 -3.07 -23.98 5.82
CA ILE A 110 -3.86 -23.45 6.93
C ILE A 110 -4.02 -24.52 8.01
N ILE A 111 -4.52 -25.72 7.65
CA ILE A 111 -4.70 -26.83 8.60
C ILE A 111 -3.38 -27.18 9.29
N LYS A 112 -2.29 -27.31 8.53
CA LYS A 112 -0.97 -27.60 9.08
C LYS A 112 -0.51 -26.50 10.06
N SER A 113 -0.73 -25.22 9.72
CA SER A 113 -0.36 -24.11 10.60
C SER A 113 -1.18 -24.10 11.89
N VAL A 114 -2.47 -24.36 11.80
CA VAL A 114 -3.37 -24.47 12.96
C VAL A 114 -2.96 -25.65 13.86
N LEU A 115 -2.73 -26.83 13.28
CA LEU A 115 -2.26 -28.00 14.04
C LEU A 115 -0.90 -27.76 14.69
N LYS A 116 0.03 -27.12 13.97
CA LYS A 116 1.34 -26.75 14.51
C LYS A 116 1.20 -25.79 15.70
N GLN A 117 0.35 -24.76 15.58
CA GLN A 117 0.07 -23.81 16.66
C GLN A 117 -0.49 -24.54 17.90
N PHE A 118 -1.45 -25.44 17.71
CA PHE A 118 -2.02 -26.24 18.81
C PHE A 118 -0.98 -27.14 19.48
N TYR A 119 -0.08 -27.74 18.71
CA TYR A 119 1.01 -28.55 19.26
C TYR A 119 2.01 -27.70 20.05
N GLU A 120 2.43 -26.57 19.50
CA GLU A 120 3.42 -25.69 20.13
C GLU A 120 2.89 -25.11 21.45
N VAL A 121 1.68 -24.54 21.45
CA VAL A 121 1.07 -23.94 22.64
C VAL A 121 0.56 -25.00 23.63
N GLY A 122 -0.01 -26.10 23.13
CA GLY A 122 -0.70 -27.09 23.95
C GLY A 122 0.23 -28.12 24.60
N ILE A 123 1.30 -28.51 23.90
CA ILE A 123 2.15 -29.64 24.30
C ILE A 123 3.57 -29.17 24.60
N LYS A 124 4.18 -28.43 23.67
CA LYS A 124 5.60 -28.06 23.79
C LYS A 124 5.85 -27.03 24.90
N GLU A 125 5.12 -25.91 24.91
CA GLU A 125 5.26 -24.88 25.95
C GLU A 125 4.90 -25.40 27.34
N LYS A 126 3.91 -26.29 27.46
CA LYS A 126 3.60 -26.94 28.74
C LYS A 126 4.71 -27.89 29.18
N SER A 127 5.26 -28.69 28.28
CA SER A 127 6.35 -29.62 28.61
C SER A 127 7.62 -28.88 29.05
N ASP A 128 7.91 -27.71 28.48
CA ASP A 128 9.06 -26.88 28.84
C ASP A 128 8.82 -26.06 30.12
N ALA A 129 7.57 -25.84 30.54
CA ALA A 129 7.23 -25.18 31.80
C ALA A 129 7.27 -26.11 33.04
N PHE A 130 7.39 -27.43 32.84
CA PHE A 130 7.46 -28.44 33.91
C PHE A 130 8.83 -29.15 34.01
N ASN A 131 9.84 -28.68 33.27
CA ASN A 131 11.27 -29.02 33.47
C ASN A 131 12.02 -27.81 34.02
#